data_AF-A0A933STT9-F1
#
_entry.id   AF-A0A933STT9-F1
#
_cell.length_a   1.000
_cell.length_b   1.000
_cell.length_c   1.000
_cell.angle_alpha   90.00
_cell.angle_beta   90.00
_cell.angle_gamma   90.00
#
_symmetry.space_group_name_H-M   'P 1'
#
loop_
_entity.id
_entity.type
_entity.pdbx_description
1 polymer ?
#
loop_
_entity_poly.entity_id
_entity_poly.type
_entity_poly.pdbx_seq_one_letter_code
_entity_poly.pdbx_strand_id
1 'polypeptide(L)'
;IDPDILISKIKDIKATKTYLDISFYPNLTDGEIRRYYTDFYFLPDSYRKRCLSPWMVAYIFPDGSVGPCLSLNYSIGNVKENKFTDIWNGEAALRFRRMLKEKKYFPVCPRCTEFYRF
;
A
#
# COMPACT_ATOMS: atom_id res chain seq x y z
N ILE A 1 -7.25 -18.70 -0.70
CA ILE A 1 -8.31 -17.99 -1.46
C ILE A 1 -8.37 -18.64 -2.83
N ASP A 2 -9.56 -19.00 -3.30
CA ASP A 2 -9.74 -19.48 -4.68
C ASP A 2 -9.84 -18.24 -5.61
N PRO A 3 -8.86 -18.02 -6.50
CA PRO A 3 -8.86 -16.84 -7.36
C PRO A 3 -9.97 -16.85 -8.41
N ASP A 4 -10.38 -18.02 -8.89
CA ASP A 4 -11.37 -18.12 -9.96
C ASP A 4 -12.78 -17.81 -9.44
N ILE A 5 -13.10 -18.26 -8.22
CA ILE A 5 -14.35 -17.86 -7.53
C ILE A 5 -14.36 -16.34 -7.32
N LEU A 6 -13.25 -15.75 -6.87
CA LEU A 6 -13.14 -14.31 -6.67
C LEU A 6 -13.36 -13.54 -7.98
N ILE A 7 -12.67 -13.95 -9.06
CA ILE A 7 -12.80 -13.30 -10.38
C ILE A 7 -14.24 -13.39 -10.90
N SER A 8 -14.89 -14.55 -10.76
CA SER A 8 -16.30 -14.71 -11.14
C SER A 8 -17.19 -13.71 -10.40
N LYS A 9 -17.07 -13.64 -9.07
CA LYS A 9 -17.88 -12.71 -8.26
C LYS A 9 -17.63 -11.25 -8.64
N ILE A 10 -16.38 -10.86 -8.89
CA ILE A 10 -16.06 -9.49 -9.34
C ILE A 10 -16.77 -9.19 -10.67
N LYS A 11 -16.77 -10.12 -11.62
CA LYS A 11 -17.45 -9.97 -12.91
C LYS A 11 -18.97 -9.86 -12.74
N ASP A 12 -19.57 -10.71 -11.90
CA ASP A 12 -21.01 -10.68 -11.62
C ASP A 12 -21.42 -9.32 -11.03
N ILE A 13 -20.63 -8.80 -10.08
CA ILE A 13 -20.87 -7.48 -9.48
C ILE A 13 -20.72 -6.37 -10.54
N LYS A 14 -19.68 -6.40 -11.37
CA LYS A 14 -19.48 -5.41 -12.46
C LYS A 14 -20.59 -5.45 -13.52
N ALA A 15 -21.22 -6.60 -13.74
CA ALA A 15 -22.33 -6.75 -14.68
C ALA A 15 -23.70 -6.38 -14.07
N THR A 16 -23.79 -6.28 -12.74
CA THR A 16 -25.04 -5.97 -12.05
C THR A 16 -25.44 -4.52 -12.29
N LYS A 17 -26.65 -4.30 -12.83
CA LYS A 17 -27.23 -2.96 -12.93
C LYS A 17 -27.58 -2.47 -11.53
N THR A 18 -26.83 -1.49 -11.04
CA THR A 18 -27.04 -0.85 -9.75
C THR A 18 -26.92 0.66 -9.90
N TYR A 19 -27.53 1.41 -8.98
CA TYR A 19 -27.36 2.85 -8.86
C TYR A 19 -26.08 3.23 -8.10
N LEU A 20 -25.38 2.24 -7.52
CA LEU A 20 -24.15 2.42 -6.77
C LEU A 20 -22.93 2.41 -7.71
N ASP A 21 -22.03 3.36 -7.53
CA ASP A 21 -20.72 3.34 -8.18
C ASP A 21 -19.80 2.36 -7.43
N ILE A 22 -19.57 1.19 -8.03
CA ILE A 22 -18.75 0.12 -7.43
C ILE A 22 -17.37 0.13 -8.08
N SER A 23 -16.35 0.39 -7.27
CA SER A 23 -14.95 0.27 -7.65
C SER A 23 -14.26 -0.86 -6.88
N PHE A 24 -13.27 -1.48 -7.52
CA PHE A 24 -12.44 -2.52 -6.92
C PHE A 24 -11.02 -1.98 -6.73
N TYR A 25 -10.41 -2.28 -5.59
CA TYR A 25 -9.09 -1.79 -5.25
C TYR A 25 -8.28 -2.83 -4.46
N PRO A 26 -7.04 -3.16 -4.89
CA PRO A 26 -6.45 -2.79 -6.17
C PRO A 26 -7.22 -3.40 -7.36
N ASN A 27 -7.35 -2.66 -8.46
CA ASN A 27 -8.08 -3.09 -9.65
C ASN A 27 -7.18 -3.96 -10.56
N LEU A 28 -6.70 -5.07 -10.01
CA LEU A 28 -5.84 -6.02 -10.72
C LEU A 28 -6.59 -6.70 -11.86
N THR A 29 -5.87 -7.06 -12.92
CA THR A 29 -6.40 -7.92 -13.99
C THR A 29 -6.66 -9.35 -13.49
N ASP A 30 -7.50 -10.12 -14.18
CA ASP A 30 -7.76 -11.53 -13.83
C ASP A 30 -6.46 -12.36 -13.70
N GLY A 31 -5.48 -12.12 -14.58
CA GLY A 31 -4.18 -12.79 -14.51
C GLY A 31 -3.38 -12.36 -13.27
N GLU A 32 -3.38 -11.08 -12.95
CA GLU A 32 -2.73 -10.55 -11.76
C GLU A 32 -3.41 -11.00 -10.47
N ILE A 33 -4.73 -11.12 -10.43
CA ILE A 33 -5.46 -11.65 -9.27
C ILE A 33 -5.00 -13.08 -8.99
N ARG A 34 -4.88 -13.93 -10.02
CA ARG A 34 -4.36 -15.30 -9.87
C ARG A 34 -2.96 -15.27 -9.29
N ARG A 35 -2.02 -14.56 -9.94
CA ARG A 35 -0.63 -14.46 -9.45
C ARG A 35 -0.55 -13.83 -8.06
N TYR A 36 -1.41 -12.88 -7.71
CA TYR A 36 -1.43 -12.30 -6.37
C TYR A 36 -1.67 -13.37 -5.32
N TYR A 37 -2.56 -14.35 -5.54
CA TYR A 37 -2.81 -15.39 -4.56
C TYR A 37 -1.91 -16.63 -4.68
N THR A 38 -1.21 -16.82 -5.80
CA THR A 38 -0.41 -18.04 -6.05
C THR A 38 1.10 -17.82 -6.12
N ASP A 39 1.57 -16.63 -6.47
CA ASP A 39 2.99 -16.30 -6.59
C ASP A 39 3.44 -15.50 -5.37
N PHE A 40 4.41 -16.04 -4.62
CA PHE A 40 4.97 -15.39 -3.45
C PHE A 40 5.65 -14.06 -3.80
N TYR A 41 6.30 -13.98 -4.96
CA TYR A 41 7.06 -12.82 -5.45
C TYR A 41 6.25 -11.91 -6.37
N PHE A 42 4.92 -11.98 -6.28
CA PHE A 42 4.00 -11.21 -7.11
C PHE A 42 4.41 -9.73 -7.21
N LEU A 43 4.46 -9.25 -8.46
CA LEU A 43 4.59 -7.85 -8.80
C LEU A 43 3.55 -7.52 -9.87
N PRO A 44 2.80 -6.40 -9.75
CA PRO A 44 1.82 -6.02 -10.75
C PRO A 44 2.49 -5.52 -12.02
N ASP A 45 1.88 -5.82 -13.16
CA ASP A 45 2.21 -5.26 -14.46
C ASP A 45 1.31 -4.06 -14.78
N SER A 46 0.10 -4.01 -14.22
CA SER A 46 -0.86 -2.90 -14.41
C SER A 46 -0.56 -1.66 -13.55
N TYR A 47 0.40 -1.74 -12.64
CA TYR A 47 0.77 -0.64 -11.73
C TYR A 47 2.25 -0.29 -11.81
N ARG A 48 2.57 0.97 -11.52
CA ARG A 48 3.97 1.40 -11.40
C ARG A 48 4.61 0.69 -10.21
N LYS A 49 5.78 0.09 -10.44
CA LYS A 49 6.55 -0.68 -9.44
C LYS A 49 7.29 0.25 -8.48
N ARG A 50 6.56 1.14 -7.79
CA ARG A 50 7.10 2.10 -6.81
C ARG A 50 6.07 2.43 -5.73
N CYS A 51 6.51 2.62 -4.50
CA CYS A 51 5.64 3.09 -3.42
C CYS A 51 5.82 4.60 -3.21
N LEU A 52 4.70 5.34 -3.16
CA LEU A 52 4.68 6.78 -2.85
C LEU A 52 4.03 7.11 -1.51
N SER A 53 3.49 6.11 -0.80
CA SER A 53 2.78 6.32 0.48
C SER A 53 3.55 7.19 1.48
N PRO A 54 4.88 7.03 1.68
CA PRO A 54 5.62 7.83 2.67
C PRO A 54 5.77 9.32 2.35
N TRP A 55 5.33 9.77 1.17
CA TRP A 55 5.24 11.20 0.84
C TRP A 55 3.82 11.76 0.97
N MET A 56 2.82 10.88 1.03
CA MET A 56 1.40 11.24 0.96
C MET A 56 0.66 11.00 2.27
N VAL A 57 1.09 10.01 3.06
CA VAL A 57 0.37 9.52 4.23
C VAL A 57 1.36 9.31 5.39
N ALA A 58 0.98 9.79 6.56
CA ALA A 58 1.65 9.49 7.82
C ALA A 58 0.71 8.67 8.72
N TYR A 59 1.28 7.72 9.46
CA TYR A 59 0.54 6.93 10.44
C TYR A 59 0.92 7.38 11.84
N ILE A 60 -0.07 7.70 12.68
CA ILE A 60 0.12 8.02 14.10
C ILE A 60 -0.67 6.98 14.89
N PHE A 61 0.02 6.20 15.70
CA PHE A 61 -0.57 5.11 16.49
C PHE A 61 -1.06 5.62 17.86
N PRO A 62 -1.91 4.85 18.57
CA PRO A 62 -2.47 5.29 19.87
C PRO A 62 -1.42 5.60 20.95
N ASP A 63 -0.25 4.99 20.89
CA ASP A 63 0.87 5.27 21.78
C ASP A 63 1.62 6.58 21.43
N GLY A 64 1.23 7.24 20.34
CA GLY A 64 1.84 8.47 19.82
C GLY A 64 2.98 8.22 18.83
N SER A 65 3.37 6.97 18.59
CA SER A 65 4.42 6.66 17.62
C SER A 65 3.99 7.04 16.20
N VAL A 66 4.93 7.59 15.43
CA VAL A 66 4.73 8.00 14.04
C VAL A 66 5.45 7.02 13.14
N GLY A 67 4.73 6.45 12.18
CA GLY A 67 5.26 5.54 11.16
C GLY A 67 5.14 6.15 9.76
N PRO A 68 6.17 6.03 8.89
CA PRO A 68 6.09 6.45 7.50
C PRO A 68 5.41 5.41 6.60
N CYS A 69 5.06 4.24 7.13
CA CYS A 69 4.43 3.13 6.43
C CYS A 69 3.67 2.24 7.43
N LEU A 70 2.47 1.78 7.07
CA LEU A 70 1.66 0.90 7.91
C LEU A 70 2.18 -0.55 7.94
N SER A 71 2.74 -1.02 6.82
CA SER A 71 3.15 -2.43 6.66
C SER A 71 4.49 -2.76 7.31
N LEU A 72 5.21 -1.76 7.80
CA LEU A 72 6.48 -1.92 8.49
C LEU A 72 6.30 -1.47 9.93
N ASN A 73 6.69 -2.33 10.87
CA ASN A 73 6.75 -1.97 12.29
C ASN A 73 7.98 -1.10 12.56
N TYR A 74 8.01 0.11 11.98
CA TYR A 74 9.11 1.06 12.06
C TYR A 74 8.58 2.44 12.41
N SER A 75 9.03 2.96 13.56
CA SER A 75 8.70 4.31 14.00
C SER A 75 9.84 5.28 13.68
N ILE A 76 9.47 6.51 13.29
CA ILE A 76 10.38 7.63 13.04
C ILE A 76 10.37 8.67 14.16
N GLY A 77 9.57 8.47 15.21
CA GLY A 77 9.45 9.37 16.36
C GLY A 77 8.10 9.24 17.07
N ASN A 78 7.87 10.04 18.11
CA ASN A 78 6.61 10.06 18.86
C ASN A 78 6.08 11.49 19.04
N VAL A 79 4.80 11.73 18.72
CA VAL A 79 4.18 13.06 18.82
C VAL A 79 3.98 13.55 20.26
N LYS A 80 4.11 12.65 21.25
CA LYS A 80 4.11 13.02 22.67
C LYS A 80 5.42 13.66 23.11
N GLU A 81 6.49 13.52 22.32
CA GLU A 81 7.83 13.99 22.65
C GLU A 81 8.27 15.15 21.75
N ASN A 82 7.93 15.12 20.46
CA ASN A 82 8.38 16.08 19.46
C ASN A 82 7.22 16.57 18.58
N LYS A 83 7.37 17.75 17.95
CA LYS A 83 6.38 18.21 16.98
C LYS A 83 6.36 17.28 15.77
N PHE A 84 5.17 17.00 15.25
CA PHE A 84 5.00 16.15 14.07
C PHE A 84 5.84 16.61 12.88
N THR A 85 5.94 17.92 12.63
CA THR A 85 6.72 18.49 11.53
C THR A 85 8.21 18.17 11.63
N ASP A 86 8.73 18.14 12.85
CA ASP A 86 10.14 17.88 13.13
C ASP A 86 10.43 16.38 12.98
N ILE A 87 9.49 15.53 13.38
CA ILE A 87 9.53 14.08 13.16
C ILE A 87 9.47 13.76 11.66
N TRP A 88 8.47 14.29 10.96
CA TRP A 88 8.17 13.95 9.57
C TRP A 88 9.24 14.46 8.59
N ASN A 89 9.90 15.57 8.91
CA ASN A 89 11.01 16.12 8.14
C ASN A 89 12.39 15.81 8.74
N GLY A 90 12.43 15.07 9.84
CA GLY A 90 13.66 14.68 10.52
C GLY A 90 14.45 13.61 9.78
N GLU A 91 15.65 13.35 10.27
CA GLU A 91 16.60 12.45 9.60
C GLU A 91 16.07 11.03 9.40
N ALA A 92 15.34 10.48 10.37
CA ALA A 92 14.78 9.14 10.30
C ALA A 92 13.78 8.99 9.13
N ALA A 93 12.89 9.98 8.97
CA ALA A 93 11.93 10.03 7.88
C ALA A 93 12.61 10.26 6.52
N LEU A 94 13.59 11.16 6.45
CA LEU A 94 14.35 11.44 5.23
C LEU A 94 15.16 10.22 4.79
N ARG A 95 15.81 9.51 5.72
CA ARG A 95 16.54 8.27 5.45
C ARG A 95 15.61 7.21 4.87
N PHE A 96 14.45 6.99 5.49
CA PHE A 96 13.45 6.04 5.01
C PHE A 96 13.00 6.38 3.57
N ARG A 97 12.64 7.65 3.32
CA ARG A 97 12.22 8.12 1.99
C ARG A 97 13.33 8.01 0.94
N ARG A 98 14.59 8.30 1.28
CA ARG A 98 15.74 8.13 0.37
C ARG A 98 15.92 6.66 -0.01
N MET A 99 15.97 5.76 0.98
CA MET A 99 16.08 4.33 0.74
C MET A 99 14.94 3.80 -0.15
N LEU A 100 13.70 4.20 0.13
CA LEU A 100 12.56 3.78 -0.68
C LEU A 100 12.64 4.34 -2.10
N LYS A 101 13.07 5.60 -2.28
CA LYS A 101 13.21 6.21 -3.61
C LYS A 101 14.25 5.49 -4.48
N GLU A 102 15.34 5.05 -3.87
CA GLU A 102 16.39 4.26 -4.52
C GLU A 102 15.89 2.86 -4.89
N LYS A 103 15.30 2.13 -3.93
CA LYS A 103 14.78 0.78 -4.15
C LYS A 103 13.49 0.71 -4.94
N LYS A 104 12.79 1.85 -5.09
CA LYS A 104 11.41 2.02 -5.60
C LYS A 104 10.34 1.39 -4.70
N TYR A 105 10.57 0.19 -4.20
CA TYR A 105 9.67 -0.54 -3.30
C TYR A 105 10.46 -1.51 -2.43
N PHE A 106 9.85 -1.97 -1.34
CA PHE A 106 10.36 -3.06 -0.51
C PHE A 106 9.60 -4.36 -0.83
N PRO A 107 10.14 -5.55 -0.52
CA PRO A 107 9.48 -6.84 -0.81
C PRO A 107 8.05 -6.96 -0.25
N VAL A 108 7.73 -6.26 0.85
CA VAL A 108 6.38 -6.25 1.44
C VAL A 108 5.39 -5.38 0.64
N CYS A 109 5.88 -4.40 -0.13
CA CYS A 109 5.03 -3.39 -0.77
C CYS A 109 3.99 -3.96 -1.74
N PRO A 110 4.29 -4.95 -2.62
CA PRO A 110 3.27 -5.53 -3.50
C PRO A 110 2.13 -6.26 -2.77
N ARG A 111 2.21 -6.45 -1.45
CA ARG A 111 1.13 -6.98 -0.61
C ARG A 111 0.34 -5.91 0.13
N CYS A 112 0.79 -4.66 0.05
CA CYS A 112 0.19 -3.52 0.71
C CYS A 112 -0.78 -2.82 -0.23
N THR A 113 -1.98 -2.48 0.26
CA THR A 113 -2.97 -1.72 -0.51
C THR A 113 -2.46 -0.33 -0.88
N GLU A 114 -1.62 0.31 -0.06
CA GLU A 114 -1.05 1.64 -0.35
C GLU A 114 -0.08 1.64 -1.54
N PHE A 115 0.45 0.49 -1.93
CA PHE A 115 1.32 0.37 -3.09
C PHE A 115 0.60 0.67 -4.42
N TYR A 116 -0.72 0.53 -4.44
CA TYR A 116 -1.56 0.69 -5.63
C TYR A 116 -2.24 2.06 -5.71
N ARG A 117 -1.97 2.97 -4.76
CA ARG A 117 -2.79 4.17 -4.54
C ARG A 117 -2.38 5.35 -5.43
N PHE A 118 -1.15 5.35 -5.93
CA PHE A 118 -0.48 6.52 -6.54
C PHE A 118 0.42 6.17 -7.74
#